data_AF-A0A6M1T5Y1-F1
#
_entry.id   AF-A0A6M1T5Y1-F1
#
_cell.length_a   1.000
_cell.length_b   1.000
_cell.length_c   1.000
_cell.angle_alpha   90.00
_cell.angle_beta   90.00
_cell.angle_gamma   90.00
#
_symmetry.space_group_name_H-M   'P 1'
#
loop_
_entity.id
_entity.type
_entity.pdbx_description
1 polymer ?
#
loop_
_entity_poly.entity_id
_entity_poly.type
_entity_poly.pdbx_seq_one_letter_code
_entity_poly.pdbx_strand_id
1 'polypeptide(L)'
;MIIVPLGVASATPTATRHLSSVAVWREGSVFLFDCGENTQMRMLQGGLKRSQIDCIFISHFDTDHYSGLIGLLSTLQLQRRDRKLTLVGPEGLQDFVEWNFEFANIDLNYPIEFVEVEEGFEEERVVDEDEYYIEARPLNHTKFCIGYRFQEKDKPGKVDAEKAQEQGISEDWQYKELKAGNDVELDDGTVVKSMDIVGHPRPGDSFAYITDTKYCPNSVKLGKNTNVLFHEATFSNSLSDKAEETGHSTAKDAARVANEAKTKLLVITHFSARYTNEYVLLREARDDFFPTWVATELRPIFTDPAHEKGIIEPKVYLKEINNNNRNKGGKNKKNSSGKRKRKRRSKGKKKKKFRKRKKYSGKKSRKKYNKSSSSSDRKKRKRKKKKDKNNNSSNNNQDSQRKPKQITPRTPFDDFDRF
;
A
#
# COMPACT_ATOMS: atom_id res chain seq x y z
N MET A 1 -5.02 14.04 3.30
CA MET A 1 -4.91 13.04 2.21
C MET A 1 -4.75 11.63 2.81
N ILE A 2 -5.20 10.56 2.13
CA ILE A 2 -5.07 9.17 2.61
C ILE A 2 -4.36 8.32 1.56
N ILE A 3 -3.31 7.60 1.94
CA ILE A 3 -2.54 6.70 1.07
C ILE A 3 -2.88 5.25 1.42
N VAL A 4 -3.20 4.43 0.43
CA VAL A 4 -3.57 3.02 0.59
C VAL A 4 -2.70 2.17 -0.35
N PRO A 5 -1.67 1.49 0.19
CA PRO A 5 -0.92 0.51 -0.59
C PRO A 5 -1.82 -0.64 -1.01
N LEU A 6 -1.91 -0.93 -2.31
CA LEU A 6 -2.75 -2.00 -2.85
C LEU A 6 -1.94 -3.28 -3.10
N GLY A 7 -0.70 -3.11 -3.54
CA GLY A 7 0.30 -4.16 -3.66
C GLY A 7 1.71 -3.61 -3.47
N VAL A 8 2.58 -4.46 -2.90
CA VAL A 8 3.92 -4.07 -2.42
C VAL A 8 5.01 -5.07 -2.83
N ALA A 9 4.72 -6.02 -3.71
CA ALA A 9 5.68 -7.00 -4.22
C ALA A 9 6.44 -6.46 -5.43
N SER A 10 7.72 -6.80 -5.52
CA SER A 10 8.55 -6.55 -6.70
C SER A 10 8.59 -7.74 -7.64
N ALA A 11 8.51 -7.45 -8.95
CA ALA A 11 8.63 -8.30 -10.13
C ALA A 11 7.60 -9.45 -10.26
N THR A 12 7.26 -10.11 -9.15
CA THR A 12 6.35 -11.26 -9.13
C THR A 12 5.48 -11.21 -7.88
N PRO A 13 4.19 -11.56 -7.97
CA PRO A 13 3.35 -11.64 -6.80
C PRO A 13 3.79 -12.83 -5.94
N THR A 14 3.50 -12.74 -4.65
CA THR A 14 3.65 -13.85 -3.71
C THR A 14 2.27 -14.29 -3.21
N ALA A 15 2.22 -15.36 -2.40
CA ALA A 15 0.96 -15.76 -1.77
C ALA A 15 0.36 -14.69 -0.85
N THR A 16 1.15 -13.70 -0.42
CA THR A 16 0.77 -12.69 0.57
C THR A 16 0.98 -11.26 0.12
N ARG A 17 1.59 -11.02 -1.04
CA ARG A 17 1.90 -9.69 -1.58
C ARG A 17 1.57 -9.62 -3.06
N HIS A 18 0.88 -8.57 -3.46
CA HIS A 18 0.42 -8.26 -4.81
C HIS A 18 1.37 -7.28 -5.49
N LEU A 19 1.25 -7.18 -6.81
CA LEU A 19 2.09 -6.32 -7.63
C LEU A 19 1.85 -4.84 -7.36
N SER A 20 2.84 -4.03 -7.72
CA SER A 20 2.90 -2.59 -7.45
C SER A 20 1.62 -1.84 -7.80
N SER A 21 1.01 -1.25 -6.79
CA SER A 21 0.00 -0.22 -6.94
C SER A 21 -0.28 0.47 -5.60
N VAL A 22 -0.49 1.78 -5.63
CA VAL A 22 -0.88 2.60 -4.48
C VAL A 22 -2.01 3.53 -4.87
N ALA A 23 -3.07 3.57 -4.06
CA ALA A 23 -4.14 4.55 -4.23
C ALA A 23 -3.96 5.70 -3.25
N VAL A 24 -4.03 6.92 -3.75
CA VAL A 24 -4.13 8.14 -2.96
C VAL A 24 -5.57 8.64 -3.05
N TRP A 25 -6.23 8.76 -1.91
CA TRP A 25 -7.58 9.28 -1.80
C TRP A 25 -7.55 10.71 -1.25
N ARG A 26 -8.23 11.61 -1.97
CA ARG A 26 -8.41 13.02 -1.60
C ARG A 26 -9.82 13.45 -1.98
N GLU A 27 -10.57 13.94 -0.99
CA GLU A 27 -11.87 14.63 -1.20
C GLU A 27 -12.85 13.88 -2.11
N GLY A 28 -12.86 12.55 -2.04
CA GLY A 28 -13.76 11.70 -2.84
C GLY A 28 -13.21 11.26 -4.20
N SER A 29 -12.02 11.72 -4.58
CA SER A 29 -11.28 11.31 -5.77
C SER A 29 -10.13 10.35 -5.42
N VAL A 30 -9.82 9.46 -6.36
CA VAL A 30 -8.73 8.48 -6.26
C VAL A 30 -7.70 8.76 -7.36
N PHE A 31 -6.43 8.83 -6.94
CA PHE A 31 -5.25 8.91 -7.80
C PHE A 31 -4.49 7.60 -7.65
N LEU A 32 -4.34 6.86 -8.73
CA LEU A 32 -3.74 5.53 -8.71
C LEU A 32 -2.31 5.61 -9.25
N PHE A 33 -1.32 5.20 -8.45
CA PHE A 33 0.07 5.12 -8.85
C PHE A 33 0.43 3.66 -9.08
N ASP A 34 0.81 3.35 -10.32
CA ASP A 34 0.90 2.03 -10.91
C ASP A 34 -0.39 1.18 -10.80
N CYS A 35 -0.50 0.23 -11.71
CA CYS A 35 -1.64 -0.66 -11.84
C CYS A 35 -1.17 -2.08 -12.21
N GLY A 36 -0.38 -2.71 -11.34
CA GLY A 36 -0.01 -4.12 -11.46
C GLY A 36 -1.21 -5.07 -11.50
N GLU A 37 -0.98 -6.31 -11.93
CA GLU A 37 -2.01 -7.35 -11.97
C GLU A 37 -2.79 -7.41 -10.64
N ASN A 38 -4.11 -7.57 -10.76
CA ASN A 38 -5.05 -7.67 -9.64
C ASN A 38 -5.35 -6.36 -8.87
N THR A 39 -4.77 -5.22 -9.26
CA THR A 39 -5.02 -3.90 -8.64
C THR A 39 -6.50 -3.59 -8.43
N GLN A 40 -7.33 -3.81 -9.45
CA GLN A 40 -8.77 -3.56 -9.37
C GLN A 40 -9.48 -4.36 -8.25
N MET A 41 -8.99 -5.57 -7.94
CA MET A 41 -9.54 -6.39 -6.87
C MET A 41 -9.06 -5.92 -5.50
N ARG A 42 -7.80 -5.46 -5.42
CA ARG A 42 -7.24 -4.86 -4.21
C ARG A 42 -7.98 -3.58 -3.83
N MET A 43 -8.34 -2.75 -4.81
CA MET A 43 -9.20 -1.59 -4.58
C MET A 43 -10.53 -1.98 -3.92
N LEU A 44 -11.22 -3.01 -4.44
CA LEU A 44 -12.48 -3.49 -3.86
C LEU A 44 -12.30 -3.99 -2.42
N GLN A 45 -11.21 -4.72 -2.15
CA GLN A 45 -10.89 -5.24 -0.82
C GLN A 45 -10.53 -4.13 0.16
N GLY A 46 -9.91 -3.05 -0.31
CA GLY A 46 -9.63 -1.83 0.47
C GLY A 46 -10.81 -0.87 0.60
N GLY A 47 -11.99 -1.22 0.06
CA GLY A 47 -13.18 -0.36 0.10
C GLY A 47 -13.13 0.86 -0.82
N LEU A 48 -12.16 0.93 -1.74
CA LEU A 48 -12.02 2.02 -2.71
C LEU A 48 -12.91 1.76 -3.92
N LYS A 49 -13.64 2.80 -4.35
CA LYS A 49 -14.47 2.72 -5.55
C LYS A 49 -13.64 3.04 -6.79
N ARG A 50 -13.54 2.08 -7.70
CA ARG A 50 -12.90 2.26 -9.02
C ARG A 50 -13.52 3.42 -9.82
N SER A 51 -14.82 3.66 -9.67
CA SER A 51 -15.51 4.78 -10.33
C SER A 51 -15.07 6.17 -9.83
N GLN A 52 -14.33 6.25 -8.72
CA GLN A 52 -13.79 7.51 -8.19
C GLN A 52 -12.35 7.77 -8.66
N ILE A 53 -11.76 6.90 -9.47
CA ILE A 53 -10.44 7.15 -10.07
C ILE A 53 -10.56 8.33 -11.02
N ASP A 54 -9.76 9.36 -10.82
CA ASP A 54 -9.65 10.49 -11.75
C ASP A 54 -8.36 10.43 -12.56
N CYS A 55 -7.27 9.95 -11.95
CA CYS A 55 -5.99 9.80 -12.63
C CYS A 55 -5.35 8.44 -12.33
N ILE A 56 -4.64 7.88 -13.32
CA ILE A 56 -3.72 6.76 -13.15
C ILE A 56 -2.35 7.17 -13.68
N PHE A 57 -1.31 6.99 -12.87
CA PHE A 57 0.09 7.28 -13.17
C PHE A 57 0.85 5.97 -13.31
N ILE A 58 1.43 5.70 -14.46
CA ILE A 58 2.28 4.54 -14.71
C ILE A 58 3.74 4.99 -14.66
N SER A 59 4.53 4.44 -13.75
CA SER A 59 5.94 4.81 -13.59
C SER A 59 6.79 4.35 -14.77
N HIS A 60 6.61 3.11 -15.24
CA HIS A 60 7.35 2.50 -16.34
C HIS A 60 6.68 1.22 -16.87
N PHE A 61 7.22 0.67 -17.97
CA PHE A 61 6.73 -0.54 -18.62
C PHE A 61 7.43 -1.84 -18.19
N ASP A 62 7.53 -2.06 -16.88
CA ASP A 62 7.66 -3.42 -16.33
C ASP A 62 6.30 -3.99 -15.97
N THR A 63 6.13 -5.29 -16.23
CA THR A 63 4.80 -5.93 -16.26
C THR A 63 4.08 -5.83 -14.91
N ASP A 64 4.81 -5.82 -13.80
CA ASP A 64 4.25 -5.66 -12.47
C ASP A 64 3.74 -4.26 -12.14
N HIS A 65 3.96 -3.28 -13.01
CA HIS A 65 3.49 -1.90 -12.82
C HIS A 65 2.28 -1.54 -13.69
N TYR A 66 2.01 -2.23 -14.81
CA TYR A 66 0.90 -1.87 -15.71
C TYR A 66 -0.05 -3.01 -16.10
N SER A 67 0.30 -4.27 -15.81
CA SER A 67 -0.46 -5.44 -16.31
C SER A 67 -1.93 -5.50 -15.89
N GLY A 68 -2.33 -4.82 -14.81
CA GLY A 68 -3.72 -4.70 -14.37
C GLY A 68 -4.54 -3.64 -15.10
N LEU A 69 -3.89 -2.75 -15.88
CA LEU A 69 -4.50 -1.55 -16.44
C LEU A 69 -5.67 -1.87 -17.37
N ILE A 70 -5.46 -2.73 -18.37
CA ILE A 70 -6.49 -3.05 -19.37
C ILE A 70 -7.74 -3.62 -18.71
N GLY A 71 -7.58 -4.57 -17.78
CA GLY A 71 -8.71 -5.15 -17.06
C GLY A 71 -9.47 -4.15 -16.18
N LEU A 72 -8.76 -3.15 -15.62
CA LEU A 72 -9.39 -2.07 -14.87
C LEU A 72 -10.20 -1.15 -15.80
N LEU A 73 -9.61 -0.71 -16.91
CA LEU A 73 -10.27 0.15 -17.90
C LEU A 73 -11.51 -0.53 -18.51
N SER A 74 -11.42 -1.80 -18.91
CA SER A 74 -12.59 -2.56 -19.37
C SER A 74 -13.67 -2.69 -18.30
N THR A 75 -13.29 -2.76 -17.02
CA THR A 75 -14.27 -2.79 -15.93
C THR A 75 -14.98 -1.45 -15.75
N LEU A 76 -14.26 -0.33 -15.87
CA LEU A 76 -14.87 1.01 -15.83
C LEU A 76 -15.87 1.20 -16.97
N GLN A 77 -15.55 0.68 -18.16
CA GLN A 77 -16.47 0.64 -19.31
C GLN A 77 -17.76 -0.12 -18.99
N LEU A 78 -17.64 -1.33 -18.44
CA LEU A 78 -18.80 -2.14 -18.03
C LEU A 78 -19.62 -1.48 -16.92
N GLN A 79 -18.99 -0.65 -16.09
CA GLN A 79 -19.64 0.12 -15.04
C GLN A 79 -20.30 1.41 -15.56
N ARG A 80 -20.27 1.65 -16.88
CA ARG A 80 -20.84 2.85 -17.52
C ARG A 80 -20.33 4.13 -16.89
N ARG A 81 -19.01 4.19 -16.68
CA ARG A 81 -18.34 5.43 -16.32
C ARG A 81 -18.67 6.49 -17.38
N ASP A 82 -18.84 7.73 -16.94
CA ASP A 82 -19.05 8.93 -17.77
C ASP A 82 -18.00 10.01 -17.49
N ARG A 83 -17.39 10.00 -16.30
CA ARG A 83 -16.29 10.90 -15.91
C ARG A 83 -15.03 10.69 -16.76
N LYS A 84 -14.37 11.79 -17.12
CA LYS A 84 -13.02 11.79 -17.72
C LYS A 84 -12.03 11.03 -16.84
N LEU A 85 -11.12 10.28 -17.47
CA LEU A 85 -9.99 9.64 -16.81
C LEU A 85 -8.69 10.18 -17.43
N THR A 86 -7.76 10.65 -16.61
CA THR A 86 -6.43 11.06 -17.09
C THR A 86 -5.45 9.90 -16.87
N LEU A 87 -4.79 9.44 -17.92
CA LEU A 87 -3.74 8.42 -17.90
C LEU A 87 -2.41 9.08 -18.16
N VAL A 88 -1.50 8.99 -17.21
CA VAL A 88 -0.18 9.60 -17.26
C VAL A 88 0.89 8.52 -17.23
N GLY A 89 1.92 8.63 -18.07
CA GLY A 89 3.03 7.68 -18.07
C GLY A 89 4.04 7.95 -19.17
N PRO A 90 4.96 7.02 -19.43
CA PRO A 90 5.88 7.11 -20.55
C PRO A 90 5.18 7.14 -21.91
N GLU A 91 5.84 7.71 -22.91
CA GLU A 91 5.46 7.62 -24.33
C GLU A 91 5.16 6.16 -24.75
N GLY A 92 4.06 5.96 -25.48
CA GLY A 92 3.55 4.66 -25.93
C GLY A 92 2.47 4.05 -25.02
N LEU A 93 2.07 4.76 -23.96
CA LEU A 93 0.94 4.39 -23.09
C LEU A 93 -0.39 4.42 -23.86
N GLN A 94 -0.59 5.46 -24.68
CA GLN A 94 -1.77 5.62 -25.51
C GLN A 94 -1.86 4.48 -26.52
N ASP A 95 -0.80 4.27 -27.30
CA ASP A 95 -0.70 3.17 -28.27
C ASP A 95 -0.97 1.81 -27.62
N PHE A 96 -0.39 1.56 -26.44
CA PHE A 96 -0.63 0.32 -25.69
C PHE A 96 -2.11 0.13 -25.34
N VAL A 97 -2.76 1.18 -24.83
CA VAL A 97 -4.17 1.13 -24.44
C VAL A 97 -5.04 0.93 -25.68
N GLU A 98 -4.89 1.78 -26.70
CA GLU A 98 -5.68 1.73 -27.93
C GLU A 98 -5.56 0.38 -28.64
N TRP A 99 -4.34 -0.15 -28.78
CA TRP A 99 -4.11 -1.45 -29.40
C TRP A 99 -4.85 -2.60 -28.68
N ASN A 100 -4.86 -2.60 -27.33
CA ASN A 100 -5.55 -3.64 -26.57
C ASN A 100 -7.07 -3.56 -26.74
N PHE A 101 -7.63 -2.34 -26.80
CA PHE A 101 -9.06 -2.12 -26.98
C PHE A 101 -9.51 -2.43 -28.41
N GLU A 102 -8.70 -2.09 -29.42
CA GLU A 102 -8.91 -2.50 -30.81
C GLU A 102 -8.86 -4.03 -30.94
N PHE A 103 -7.84 -4.69 -30.37
CA PHE A 103 -7.71 -6.14 -30.37
C PHE A 103 -8.91 -6.84 -29.73
N ALA A 104 -9.42 -6.29 -28.62
CA ALA A 104 -10.57 -6.84 -27.91
C ALA A 104 -11.92 -6.46 -28.55
N ASN A 105 -11.94 -5.58 -29.55
CA ASN A 105 -13.15 -5.00 -30.14
C ASN A 105 -14.07 -4.41 -29.06
N ILE A 106 -13.49 -3.59 -28.17
CA ILE A 106 -14.18 -2.89 -27.08
C ILE A 106 -14.06 -1.39 -27.31
N ASP A 107 -15.20 -0.72 -27.50
CA ASP A 107 -15.27 0.74 -27.51
C ASP A 107 -15.40 1.27 -26.09
N LEU A 108 -14.57 2.23 -25.71
CA LEU A 108 -14.68 2.97 -24.45
C LEU A 108 -15.69 4.12 -24.61
N ASN A 109 -16.62 4.26 -23.65
CA ASN A 109 -17.70 5.26 -23.67
C ASN A 109 -17.47 6.45 -22.73
N TYR A 110 -16.30 6.50 -22.08
CA TYR A 110 -15.85 7.62 -21.27
C TYR A 110 -14.56 8.20 -21.86
N PRO A 111 -14.35 9.51 -21.73
CA PRO A 111 -13.15 10.14 -22.29
C PRO A 111 -11.92 9.75 -21.47
N ILE A 112 -10.86 9.36 -22.19
CA ILE A 112 -9.51 9.20 -21.64
C ILE A 112 -8.64 10.32 -22.20
N GLU A 113 -7.96 11.03 -21.31
CA GLU A 113 -6.92 12.00 -21.64
C GLU A 113 -5.57 11.34 -21.36
N PHE A 114 -4.71 11.27 -22.38
CA PHE A 114 -3.35 10.75 -22.24
C PHE A 114 -2.37 11.90 -22.04
N VAL A 115 -1.52 11.79 -21.03
CA VAL A 115 -0.40 12.69 -20.77
C VAL A 115 0.86 11.83 -20.78
N GLU A 116 1.51 11.80 -21.95
CA GLU A 116 2.73 11.03 -22.15
C GLU A 116 3.96 11.89 -21.90
N VAL A 117 4.93 11.31 -21.19
CA VAL A 117 6.19 11.96 -20.86
C VAL A 117 7.31 11.28 -21.65
N GLU A 118 8.04 12.07 -22.43
CA GLU A 118 9.14 11.60 -23.27
C GLU A 118 10.41 11.31 -22.45
N GLU A 119 11.22 10.37 -22.94
CA GLU A 119 12.54 10.12 -22.36
C GLU A 119 13.45 11.35 -22.56
N GLY A 120 14.14 11.78 -21.50
CA GLY A 120 15.04 12.94 -21.53
C GLY A 120 14.48 14.22 -20.93
N PHE A 121 13.21 14.24 -20.51
CA PHE A 121 12.65 15.34 -19.72
C PHE A 121 13.37 15.50 -18.37
N GLU A 122 13.43 16.72 -17.80
CA GLU A 122 14.07 16.95 -16.49
C GLU A 122 13.04 17.05 -15.35
N GLU A 123 11.94 17.74 -15.60
CA GLU A 123 10.81 17.93 -14.70
C GLU A 123 9.58 18.37 -15.49
N GLU A 124 8.39 17.96 -15.04
CA GLU A 124 7.13 18.38 -15.66
C GLU A 124 5.99 18.40 -14.64
N ARG A 125 5.06 19.35 -14.77
CA ARG A 125 3.77 19.29 -14.08
C ARG A 125 2.75 18.59 -14.97
N VAL A 126 2.66 17.28 -14.83
CA VAL A 126 1.78 16.41 -15.63
C VAL A 126 0.30 16.60 -15.31
N VAL A 127 -0.02 17.17 -14.14
CA VAL A 127 -1.36 17.63 -13.77
C VAL A 127 -1.21 18.92 -12.96
N ASP A 128 -1.94 19.97 -13.31
CA ASP A 128 -1.98 21.24 -12.54
C ASP A 128 -3.44 21.71 -12.43
N GLU A 129 -4.06 21.44 -11.30
CA GLU A 129 -5.44 21.79 -10.97
C GLU A 129 -5.46 22.92 -9.93
N ASP A 130 -6.59 23.59 -9.74
CA ASP A 130 -6.68 24.77 -8.85
C ASP A 130 -6.23 24.52 -7.42
N GLU A 131 -6.38 23.30 -6.90
CA GLU A 131 -6.07 22.94 -5.50
C GLU A 131 -4.85 22.04 -5.32
N TYR A 132 -4.33 21.43 -6.39
CA TYR A 132 -3.21 20.51 -6.32
C TYR A 132 -2.48 20.40 -7.66
N TYR A 133 -1.24 19.95 -7.65
CA TYR A 133 -0.51 19.59 -8.86
C TYR A 133 0.24 18.28 -8.64
N ILE A 134 0.61 17.65 -9.75
CA ILE A 134 1.43 16.44 -9.77
C ILE A 134 2.66 16.72 -10.61
N GLU A 135 3.81 16.64 -9.97
CA GLU A 135 5.13 16.82 -10.58
C GLU A 135 5.72 15.45 -10.92
N ALA A 136 6.28 15.32 -12.11
CA ALA A 136 7.01 14.16 -12.58
C ALA A 136 8.51 14.49 -12.72
N ARG A 137 9.37 13.51 -12.43
CA ARG A 137 10.82 13.58 -12.71
C ARG A 137 11.36 12.21 -13.12
N PRO A 138 12.39 12.13 -13.97
CA PRO A 138 12.98 10.84 -14.33
C PRO A 138 13.74 10.25 -13.15
N LEU A 139 13.57 8.95 -12.97
CA LEU A 139 14.28 8.09 -12.01
C LEU A 139 15.42 7.34 -12.71
N ASN A 140 16.22 6.62 -11.92
CA ASN A 140 17.39 5.90 -12.43
C ASN A 140 17.13 4.39 -12.39
N HIS A 141 16.44 3.87 -13.40
CA HIS A 141 16.10 2.46 -13.53
C HIS A 141 16.65 1.86 -14.84
N THR A 142 16.54 0.53 -15.02
CA THR A 142 17.03 -0.15 -16.24
C THR A 142 16.23 0.19 -17.49
N LYS A 143 14.98 0.61 -17.30
CA LYS A 143 14.10 1.22 -18.30
C LYS A 143 13.77 2.64 -17.87
N PHE A 144 13.34 3.46 -18.82
CA PHE A 144 12.82 4.79 -18.50
C PHE A 144 11.70 4.68 -17.46
N CYS A 145 11.87 5.40 -16.34
CA CYS A 145 11.00 5.34 -15.18
C CYS A 145 10.77 6.73 -14.62
N ILE A 146 9.53 6.98 -14.21
CA ILE A 146 9.06 8.26 -13.74
C ILE A 146 8.68 8.16 -12.27
N GLY A 147 9.18 9.09 -11.47
CA GLY A 147 8.72 9.31 -10.11
C GLY A 147 7.72 10.46 -10.08
N TYR A 148 6.75 10.38 -9.17
CA TYR A 148 5.68 11.37 -9.07
C TYR A 148 5.62 12.01 -7.68
N ARG A 149 5.26 13.29 -7.62
CA ARG A 149 4.93 14.01 -6.38
C ARG A 149 3.55 14.61 -6.52
N PHE A 150 2.62 14.16 -5.69
CA PHE A 150 1.35 14.83 -5.45
C PHE A 150 1.56 15.96 -4.41
N GLN A 151 1.18 17.18 -4.76
CA GLN A 151 1.26 18.34 -3.88
C GLN A 151 -0.05 19.11 -3.89
N GLU A 152 -0.75 19.16 -2.75
CA GLU A 152 -1.80 20.16 -2.55
C GLU A 152 -1.18 21.56 -2.50
N LYS A 153 -1.84 22.53 -3.12
CA LYS A 153 -1.48 23.94 -3.00
C LYS A 153 -1.79 24.41 -1.57
N ASP A 154 -1.02 25.39 -1.10
CA ASP A 154 -1.18 25.91 0.24
C ASP A 154 -2.57 26.51 0.41
N LYS A 155 -3.20 26.16 1.54
CA LYS A 155 -4.52 26.69 1.88
C LYS A 155 -4.33 27.98 2.66
N PRO A 156 -5.22 28.98 2.49
CA PRO A 156 -5.24 30.13 3.37
C PRO A 156 -5.28 29.72 4.85
N GLY A 157 -4.73 30.60 5.68
CA GLY A 157 -4.78 30.46 7.12
C GLY A 157 -6.21 30.37 7.63
N LYS A 158 -6.36 29.86 8.86
CA LYS A 158 -7.66 29.86 9.52
C LYS A 158 -8.02 31.31 9.84
N VAL A 159 -9.25 31.70 9.51
CA VAL A 159 -9.82 32.98 9.93
C VAL A 159 -10.11 32.91 11.43
N ASP A 160 -9.67 33.93 12.15
CA ASP A 160 -10.10 34.21 13.51
C ASP A 160 -11.50 34.84 13.47
N ALA A 161 -12.52 34.00 13.63
CA ALA A 161 -13.91 34.41 13.48
C ALA A 161 -14.36 35.41 14.56
N GLU A 162 -13.78 35.32 15.77
CA GLU A 162 -14.11 36.24 16.86
C GLU A 162 -13.57 37.64 16.54
N LYS A 163 -12.29 37.75 16.16
CA LYS A 163 -11.71 39.03 15.73
C LYS A 163 -12.39 39.62 14.50
N ALA A 164 -12.76 38.78 13.54
CA ALA A 164 -13.44 39.24 12.33
C ALA A 164 -14.79 39.89 12.69
N GLN A 165 -15.56 39.26 13.57
CA GLN A 165 -16.83 39.81 14.05
C GLN A 165 -16.64 41.09 14.87
N GLU A 166 -15.63 41.14 15.74
CA GLU A 166 -15.29 42.35 16.51
C GLU A 166 -14.91 43.54 15.62
N GLN A 167 -14.29 43.27 14.46
CA GLN A 167 -13.91 44.29 13.49
C GLN A 167 -15.00 44.58 12.44
N GLY A 168 -16.23 44.09 12.63
CA GLY A 168 -17.37 44.43 11.76
C GLY A 168 -17.52 43.56 10.50
N ILE A 169 -16.74 42.49 10.36
CA ILE A 169 -16.84 41.56 9.23
C ILE A 169 -18.06 40.65 9.42
N SER A 170 -19.04 40.78 8.53
CA SER A 170 -20.32 40.10 8.62
C SER A 170 -20.74 39.38 7.34
N GLU A 171 -20.21 39.78 6.18
CA GLU A 171 -20.60 39.23 4.89
C GLU A 171 -19.61 38.20 4.32
N ASP A 172 -20.14 37.18 3.64
CA ASP A 172 -19.35 36.08 3.08
C ASP A 172 -18.26 36.53 2.10
N TRP A 173 -18.50 37.59 1.33
CA TRP A 173 -17.50 38.11 0.38
C TRP A 173 -16.32 38.75 1.11
N GLN A 174 -16.55 39.41 2.24
CA GLN A 174 -15.50 40.01 3.07
C GLN A 174 -14.56 38.91 3.61
N TYR A 175 -15.14 37.80 4.10
CA TYR A 175 -14.37 36.63 4.53
C TYR A 175 -13.55 35.99 3.38
N LYS A 176 -14.06 36.02 2.15
CA LYS A 176 -13.34 35.51 0.97
C LYS A 176 -12.17 36.41 0.60
N GLU A 177 -12.37 37.72 0.54
CA GLU A 177 -11.32 38.70 0.25
C GLU A 177 -10.19 38.63 1.28
N LEU A 178 -10.54 38.61 2.59
CA LEU A 178 -9.55 38.45 3.65
C LEU A 178 -8.76 37.14 3.48
N LYS A 179 -9.42 36.02 3.19
CA LYS A 179 -8.74 34.74 2.92
C LYS A 179 -7.88 34.75 1.66
N ALA A 180 -8.22 35.56 0.66
CA ALA A 180 -7.42 35.76 -0.54
C ALA A 180 -6.17 36.63 -0.27
N GLY A 181 -6.07 37.22 0.92
CA GLY A 181 -4.96 38.11 1.30
C GLY A 181 -5.25 39.59 1.05
N ASN A 182 -6.48 39.94 0.65
CA ASN A 182 -6.88 41.32 0.37
C ASN A 182 -7.47 41.98 1.62
N ASP A 183 -7.17 43.26 1.81
CA ASP A 183 -7.79 44.08 2.86
C ASP A 183 -9.21 44.46 2.46
N VAL A 184 -10.12 44.57 3.43
CA VAL A 184 -11.53 44.88 3.21
C VAL A 184 -11.86 46.23 3.82
N GLU A 185 -12.44 47.13 3.01
CA GLU A 185 -13.01 48.39 3.48
C GLU A 185 -14.51 48.20 3.79
N LEU A 186 -14.91 48.63 4.99
CA LEU A 186 -16.30 48.57 5.45
C LEU A 186 -17.06 49.84 5.07
N ASP A 187 -18.39 49.79 5.15
CA ASP A 187 -19.27 50.91 4.81
C ASP A 187 -19.02 52.18 5.65
N ASP A 188 -18.43 52.03 6.84
CA ASP A 188 -18.06 53.15 7.72
C ASP A 188 -16.65 53.73 7.41
N GLY A 189 -15.96 53.21 6.40
CA GLY A 189 -14.61 53.59 5.99
C GLY A 189 -13.49 52.89 6.77
N THR A 190 -13.81 51.97 7.68
CA THR A 190 -12.80 51.18 8.40
C THR A 190 -12.16 50.16 7.46
N VAL A 191 -10.82 50.11 7.44
CA VAL A 191 -10.07 49.10 6.68
C VAL A 191 -9.62 47.97 7.59
N VAL A 192 -10.16 46.78 7.36
CA VAL A 192 -9.80 45.54 8.04
C VAL A 192 -8.70 44.84 7.27
N LYS A 193 -7.55 44.64 7.91
CA LYS A 193 -6.40 43.99 7.27
C LYS A 193 -6.52 42.49 7.30
N SER A 194 -6.23 41.83 6.17
CA SER A 194 -6.21 40.37 6.08
C SER A 194 -5.29 39.74 7.13
N MET A 195 -4.10 40.32 7.32
CA MET A 195 -3.07 39.77 8.22
C MET A 195 -3.46 39.81 9.71
N ASP A 196 -4.41 40.68 10.11
CA ASP A 196 -4.88 40.77 11.50
C ASP A 196 -5.92 39.68 11.83
N ILE A 197 -6.58 39.16 10.80
CA ILE A 197 -7.71 38.21 10.89
C ILE A 197 -7.34 36.80 10.46
N VAL A 198 -6.52 36.66 9.42
CA VAL A 198 -6.16 35.38 8.81
C VAL A 198 -4.82 34.93 9.36
N GLY A 199 -4.80 33.71 9.93
CA GLY A 199 -3.56 33.11 10.42
C GLY A 199 -2.56 32.78 9.30
N HIS A 200 -1.43 32.19 9.67
CA HIS A 200 -0.43 31.76 8.69
C HIS A 200 -1.00 30.75 7.67
N PRO A 201 -0.54 30.79 6.41
CA PRO A 201 -0.89 29.79 5.40
C PRO A 201 -0.63 28.37 5.91
N ARG A 202 -1.53 27.46 5.55
CA ARG A 202 -1.44 26.06 5.93
C ARG A 202 -0.85 25.28 4.77
N PRO A 203 0.35 24.70 4.92
CA PRO A 203 0.97 23.92 3.87
C PRO A 203 0.06 22.80 3.39
N GLY A 204 -0.06 22.64 2.08
CA GLY A 204 -0.83 21.54 1.51
C GLY A 204 -0.21 20.18 1.82
N ASP A 205 -1.05 19.13 1.88
CA ASP A 205 -0.57 17.76 2.02
C ASP A 205 0.24 17.33 0.79
N SER A 206 1.24 16.47 1.02
CA SER A 206 2.15 16.02 -0.04
C SER A 206 2.55 14.55 0.07
N PHE A 207 2.68 13.92 -1.08
CA PHE A 207 3.03 12.50 -1.24
C PHE A 207 3.97 12.33 -2.42
N ALA A 208 5.10 11.65 -2.23
CA ALA A 208 6.00 11.27 -3.32
C ALA A 208 5.96 9.76 -3.52
N TYR A 209 5.81 9.33 -4.77
CA TYR A 209 5.85 7.95 -5.22
C TYR A 209 7.14 7.72 -6.00
N ILE A 210 8.05 6.97 -5.38
CA ILE A 210 9.38 6.65 -5.90
C ILE A 210 9.51 5.13 -5.90
N THR A 211 9.28 4.53 -7.06
CA THR A 211 9.43 3.08 -7.26
C THR A 211 10.85 2.78 -7.73
N ASP A 212 11.04 1.59 -8.28
CA ASP A 212 12.01 1.19 -9.30
C ASP A 212 13.01 2.29 -9.67
N THR A 213 14.07 2.38 -8.86
CA THR A 213 15.18 3.32 -9.04
C THR A 213 16.37 2.89 -8.20
N LYS A 214 17.57 3.14 -8.73
CA LYS A 214 18.77 3.37 -7.92
C LYS A 214 18.65 4.71 -7.19
N TYR A 215 19.50 4.94 -6.20
CA TYR A 215 19.67 6.29 -5.67
C TYR A 215 19.89 7.30 -6.81
N CYS A 216 19.10 8.39 -6.83
CA CYS A 216 19.24 9.46 -7.80
C CYS A 216 18.86 10.83 -7.20
N PRO A 217 19.45 11.96 -7.66
CA PRO A 217 19.11 13.28 -7.12
C PRO A 217 17.64 13.67 -7.32
N ASN A 218 17.00 13.17 -8.38
CA ASN A 218 15.60 13.47 -8.65
C ASN A 218 14.65 12.83 -7.63
N SER A 219 15.02 11.68 -7.04
CA SER A 219 14.22 11.10 -5.97
C SER A 219 14.21 11.99 -4.71
N VAL A 220 15.35 12.62 -4.41
CA VAL A 220 15.46 13.61 -3.32
C VAL A 220 14.62 14.85 -3.62
N LYS A 221 14.63 15.36 -4.86
CA LYS A 221 13.82 16.52 -5.28
C LYS A 221 12.32 16.25 -5.14
N LEU A 222 11.85 15.09 -5.62
CA LEU A 222 10.44 14.67 -5.47
C LEU A 222 10.04 14.55 -4.00
N GLY A 223 10.89 13.97 -3.16
CA GLY A 223 10.64 13.78 -1.73
C GLY A 223 10.76 15.05 -0.88
N LYS A 224 11.19 16.19 -1.45
CA LYS A 224 11.60 17.36 -0.65
C LYS A 224 10.45 17.91 0.19
N ASN A 225 10.63 17.87 1.51
CA ASN A 225 9.68 18.31 2.54
C ASN A 225 8.30 17.63 2.45
N THR A 226 8.20 16.41 1.91
CA THR A 226 6.90 15.74 1.78
C THR A 226 6.34 15.27 3.13
N ASN A 227 5.01 15.12 3.22
CA ASN A 227 4.40 14.45 4.37
C ASN A 227 4.73 12.95 4.35
N VAL A 228 4.61 12.33 3.18
CA VAL A 228 4.91 10.90 2.98
C VAL A 228 5.78 10.73 1.75
N LEU A 229 6.94 10.12 1.94
CA LEU A 229 7.78 9.59 0.88
C LEU A 229 7.58 8.08 0.79
N PHE A 230 7.01 7.60 -0.31
CA PHE A 230 6.83 6.19 -0.61
C PHE A 230 7.96 5.74 -1.53
N HIS A 231 8.89 4.94 -1.02
CA HIS A 231 10.11 4.59 -1.72
C HIS A 231 10.29 3.07 -1.82
N GLU A 232 10.77 2.57 -2.96
CA GLU A 232 11.16 1.17 -3.06
C GLU A 232 12.31 0.83 -2.09
N ALA A 233 12.28 -0.38 -1.55
CA ALA A 233 13.38 -0.98 -0.81
C ALA A 233 13.48 -2.44 -1.21
N THR A 234 13.73 -2.69 -2.50
CA THR A 234 13.70 -4.04 -3.07
C THR A 234 14.69 -4.97 -2.38
N PHE A 235 15.83 -4.44 -1.92
CA PHE A 235 16.90 -5.19 -1.28
C PHE A 235 17.36 -4.63 0.07
N SER A 236 17.98 -5.50 0.86
CA SER A 236 18.76 -5.14 2.04
C SER A 236 20.13 -4.62 1.62
N ASN A 237 20.79 -3.87 2.49
CA ASN A 237 22.13 -3.34 2.22
C ASN A 237 23.16 -4.43 1.91
N SER A 238 23.00 -5.64 2.46
CA SER A 238 23.85 -6.79 2.14
C SER A 238 23.78 -7.26 0.68
N LEU A 239 22.81 -6.76 -0.10
CA LEU A 239 22.58 -7.06 -1.51
C LEU A 239 22.65 -5.78 -2.36
N SER A 240 23.40 -4.77 -1.92
CA SER A 240 23.63 -3.52 -2.67
C SER A 240 24.10 -3.77 -4.11
N ASP A 241 25.01 -4.71 -4.31
CA ASP A 241 25.50 -5.05 -5.66
C ASP A 241 24.38 -5.56 -6.56
N LYS A 242 23.42 -6.31 -5.99
CA LYS A 242 22.27 -6.81 -6.75
C LYS A 242 21.29 -5.68 -7.04
N ALA A 243 21.05 -4.79 -6.08
CA ALA A 243 20.22 -3.61 -6.28
C ALA A 243 20.76 -2.77 -7.44
N GLU A 244 22.06 -2.47 -7.44
CA GLU A 244 22.75 -1.73 -8.48
C GLU A 244 22.67 -2.44 -9.85
N GLU A 245 22.88 -3.76 -9.90
CA GLU A 245 22.79 -4.55 -11.13
C GLU A 245 21.39 -4.48 -11.77
N THR A 246 20.34 -4.49 -10.95
CA THR A 246 18.95 -4.54 -11.42
C THR A 246 18.24 -3.19 -11.45
N GLY A 247 18.94 -2.09 -11.18
CA GLY A 247 18.32 -0.75 -11.20
C GLY A 247 17.41 -0.43 -10.01
N HIS A 248 17.67 -1.03 -8.84
CA HIS A 248 16.86 -0.91 -7.64
C HIS A 248 17.62 -0.28 -6.48
N SER A 249 16.87 0.04 -5.41
CA SER A 249 17.40 0.62 -4.18
C SER A 249 17.46 -0.41 -3.05
N THR A 250 18.39 -0.19 -2.14
CA THR A 250 18.37 -0.83 -0.83
C THR A 250 17.51 -0.05 0.17
N ALA A 251 17.17 -0.67 1.30
CA ALA A 251 16.53 0.03 2.42
C ALA A 251 17.34 1.24 2.94
N LYS A 252 18.67 1.18 2.84
CA LYS A 252 19.55 2.31 3.20
C LYS A 252 19.50 3.43 2.17
N ASP A 253 19.39 3.12 0.89
CA ASP A 253 19.24 4.13 -0.16
C ASP A 253 17.92 4.90 0.01
N ALA A 254 16.83 4.18 0.31
CA ALA A 254 15.54 4.80 0.62
C ALA A 254 15.62 5.73 1.85
N ALA A 255 16.29 5.30 2.93
CA ALA A 255 16.51 6.11 4.13
C ALA A 255 17.41 7.33 3.87
N ARG A 256 18.42 7.18 3.01
CA ARG A 256 19.27 8.28 2.55
C ARG A 256 18.44 9.34 1.81
N VAL A 257 17.61 8.94 0.86
CA VAL A 257 16.72 9.85 0.12
C VAL A 257 15.79 10.57 1.10
N ALA A 258 15.18 9.85 2.06
CA ALA A 258 14.31 10.44 3.07
C ALA A 258 15.00 11.52 3.92
N ASN A 259 16.24 11.25 4.37
CA ASN A 259 17.05 12.20 5.12
C ASN A 259 17.39 13.46 4.30
N GLU A 260 17.93 13.28 3.09
CA GLU A 260 18.31 14.40 2.22
C GLU A 260 17.09 15.25 1.82
N ALA A 261 15.95 14.59 1.61
CA ALA A 261 14.70 15.22 1.24
C ALA A 261 13.99 15.90 2.42
N LYS A 262 14.35 15.57 3.67
CA LYS A 262 13.66 16.04 4.89
C LYS A 262 12.16 15.74 4.88
N THR A 263 11.79 14.55 4.40
CA THR A 263 10.40 14.08 4.47
C THR A 263 9.97 13.89 5.93
N LYS A 264 8.67 13.93 6.20
CA LYS A 264 8.14 13.67 7.56
C LYS A 264 8.04 12.16 7.85
N LEU A 265 7.76 11.34 6.85
CA LEU A 265 7.59 9.89 6.97
C LEU A 265 8.09 9.19 5.72
N LEU A 266 8.96 8.19 5.90
CA LEU A 266 9.34 7.24 4.86
C LEU A 266 8.46 5.99 4.97
N VAL A 267 7.91 5.55 3.85
CA VAL A 267 7.20 4.28 3.73
C VAL A 267 7.90 3.44 2.69
N ILE A 268 8.53 2.35 3.14
CA ILE A 268 9.25 1.43 2.26
C ILE A 268 8.29 0.41 1.63
N THR A 269 8.51 0.07 0.36
CA THR A 269 7.65 -0.83 -0.43
C THR A 269 8.47 -1.68 -1.43
N HIS A 270 7.78 -2.33 -2.36
CA HIS A 270 8.35 -3.00 -3.54
C HIS A 270 9.34 -4.11 -3.17
N PHE A 271 8.91 -4.99 -2.27
CA PHE A 271 9.80 -5.95 -1.63
C PHE A 271 10.05 -7.16 -2.55
N SER A 272 11.32 -7.53 -2.70
CA SER A 272 11.68 -8.78 -3.36
C SER A 272 11.01 -9.98 -2.70
N ALA A 273 10.54 -10.94 -3.50
CA ALA A 273 9.92 -12.19 -3.03
C ALA A 273 10.82 -13.00 -2.07
N ARG A 274 12.13 -12.74 -2.06
CA ARG A 274 13.10 -13.38 -1.15
C ARG A 274 12.86 -13.07 0.33
N TYR A 275 12.31 -11.90 0.64
CA TYR A 275 12.06 -11.49 2.02
C TYR A 275 10.70 -12.03 2.46
N THR A 276 10.71 -13.04 3.31
CA THR A 276 9.51 -13.51 4.03
C THR A 276 9.18 -12.63 5.23
N ASN A 277 10.13 -11.77 5.63
CA ASN A 277 10.01 -10.82 6.73
C ASN A 277 10.67 -9.50 6.30
N GLU A 278 9.85 -8.57 5.84
CA GLU A 278 10.21 -7.23 5.40
C GLU A 278 10.69 -6.32 6.55
N TYR A 279 10.44 -6.68 7.81
CA TYR A 279 10.93 -5.91 8.97
C TYR A 279 12.45 -5.91 9.09
N VAL A 280 13.16 -6.81 8.39
CA VAL A 280 14.62 -6.73 8.26
C VAL A 280 15.03 -5.45 7.53
N LEU A 281 14.29 -5.09 6.47
CA LEU A 281 14.51 -3.87 5.69
C LEU A 281 14.10 -2.64 6.49
N LEU A 282 12.99 -2.72 7.23
CA LEU A 282 12.56 -1.67 8.14
C LEU A 282 13.64 -1.30 9.14
N ARG A 283 14.27 -2.31 9.75
CA ARG A 283 15.34 -2.10 10.72
C ARG A 283 16.51 -1.36 10.09
N GLU A 284 16.96 -1.79 8.91
CA GLU A 284 18.06 -1.12 8.19
C GLU A 284 17.71 0.33 7.83
N ALA A 285 16.49 0.60 7.37
CA ALA A 285 16.07 1.95 7.05
C ALA A 285 15.97 2.85 8.31
N ARG A 286 15.50 2.30 9.44
CA ARG A 286 15.37 3.04 10.72
C ARG A 286 16.70 3.36 11.38
N ASP A 287 17.77 2.65 11.05
CA ASP A 287 19.11 2.98 11.52
C ASP A 287 19.55 4.36 11.01
N ASP A 288 19.12 4.75 9.81
CA ASP A 288 19.47 6.02 9.17
C ASP A 288 18.32 7.06 9.22
N PHE A 289 17.05 6.63 9.09
CA PHE A 289 15.87 7.49 9.15
C PHE A 289 14.76 6.86 10.03
N PHE A 290 14.70 7.28 11.29
CA PHE A 290 13.81 6.67 12.28
C PHE A 290 12.31 6.70 11.93
N PRO A 291 11.74 7.79 11.36
CA PRO A 291 10.34 7.85 10.93
C PRO A 291 10.07 7.01 9.66
N THR A 292 10.35 5.71 9.73
CA THR A 292 10.14 4.76 8.64
C THR A 292 9.09 3.72 9.00
N TRP A 293 8.17 3.45 8.07
CA TRP A 293 7.17 2.39 8.12
C TRP A 293 7.32 1.42 6.95
N VAL A 294 6.82 0.20 7.14
CA VAL A 294 6.63 -0.79 6.07
C VAL A 294 5.26 -0.58 5.44
N ALA A 295 5.20 -0.50 4.10
CA ALA A 295 3.94 -0.53 3.38
C ALA A 295 3.22 -1.86 3.63
N THR A 296 2.10 -1.80 4.34
CA THR A 296 1.21 -2.95 4.55
C THR A 296 0.00 -2.81 3.64
N GLU A 297 -0.26 -3.80 2.81
CA GLU A 297 -1.36 -3.75 1.86
C GLU A 297 -2.71 -3.52 2.55
N LEU A 298 -3.53 -2.65 1.97
CA LEU A 298 -4.85 -2.23 2.44
C LEU A 298 -4.87 -1.50 3.78
N ARG A 299 -3.71 -1.21 4.39
CA ARG A 299 -3.62 -0.37 5.59
C ARG A 299 -3.55 1.10 5.16
N PRO A 300 -4.53 1.94 5.52
CA PRO A 300 -4.47 3.36 5.22
C PRO A 300 -3.35 4.06 6.01
N ILE A 301 -2.70 5.03 5.36
CA ILE A 301 -1.66 5.90 5.92
C ILE A 301 -2.13 7.34 5.73
N PHE A 302 -2.17 8.12 6.81
CA PHE A 302 -2.67 9.49 6.77
C PHE A 302 -1.49 10.48 6.76
N THR A 303 -1.59 11.53 5.94
CA THR A 303 -0.58 12.61 5.88
C THR A 303 -0.50 13.46 7.14
N ASP A 304 -1.57 13.47 7.93
CA ASP A 304 -1.62 14.02 9.27
C ASP A 304 -1.92 12.88 10.27
N PRO A 305 -0.91 12.47 11.08
CA PRO A 305 -1.05 11.42 12.08
C PRO A 305 -2.12 11.68 13.14
N ALA A 306 -2.58 12.92 13.33
CA ALA A 306 -3.69 13.21 14.24
C ALA A 306 -4.97 12.50 13.79
N HIS A 307 -5.16 12.27 12.50
CA HIS A 307 -6.32 11.56 11.94
C HIS A 307 -6.23 10.04 12.11
N GLU A 308 -5.07 9.48 12.48
CA GLU A 308 -4.96 8.07 12.85
C GLU A 308 -5.48 7.81 14.26
N LYS A 309 -5.47 8.83 15.14
CA LYS A 309 -5.97 8.72 16.52
C LYS A 309 -7.49 8.52 16.50
N GLY A 310 -7.92 7.34 16.95
CA GLY A 310 -9.34 6.97 17.06
C GLY A 310 -9.83 5.95 16.02
N ILE A 311 -9.03 5.63 14.99
CA ILE A 311 -9.33 4.54 14.05
C ILE A 311 -8.84 3.19 14.59
N ILE A 312 -7.78 3.22 15.41
CA ILE A 312 -7.27 2.06 16.15
C ILE A 312 -7.61 2.26 17.63
N GLU A 313 -8.69 1.64 18.10
CA GLU A 313 -8.92 1.46 19.53
C GLU A 313 -8.13 0.24 20.04
N PRO A 314 -7.27 0.38 21.05
CA PRO A 314 -6.60 -0.77 21.64
C PRO A 314 -7.65 -1.67 22.32
N LYS A 315 -7.89 -2.86 21.75
CA LYS A 315 -8.77 -3.90 22.34
C LYS A 315 -8.15 -4.66 23.52
N VAL A 316 -7.07 -4.15 24.11
CA VAL A 316 -6.48 -4.73 25.31
C VAL A 316 -6.26 -3.61 26.31
N TYR A 317 -7.12 -3.58 27.32
CA TYR A 317 -6.80 -2.86 28.55
C TYR A 317 -5.66 -3.62 29.22
N LEU A 318 -4.52 -2.94 29.39
CA LEU A 318 -3.48 -3.40 30.30
C LEU A 318 -4.12 -3.52 31.68
N LYS A 319 -4.36 -4.76 32.10
CA LYS A 319 -4.82 -5.03 33.45
C LYS A 319 -3.63 -4.73 34.34
N GLU A 320 -3.68 -3.63 35.09
CA GLU A 320 -2.71 -3.39 36.15
C GLU A 320 -2.69 -4.62 37.05
N ILE A 321 -1.59 -5.37 37.03
CA ILE A 321 -1.32 -6.40 38.02
C ILE A 321 -0.86 -5.63 39.26
N ASN A 322 -1.80 -4.96 39.91
CA ASN A 322 -1.58 -4.50 41.27
C ASN A 322 -1.66 -5.71 42.18
N ASN A 323 -0.46 -6.20 42.50
CA ASN A 323 -0.15 -7.06 43.63
C ASN A 323 -0.90 -6.58 44.88
N ASN A 324 -2.01 -7.24 45.20
CA ASN A 324 -2.55 -7.27 46.56
C ASN A 324 -3.38 -8.53 46.79
N ASN A 325 -2.76 -9.69 46.56
CA ASN A 325 -3.15 -10.91 47.27
C ASN A 325 -2.48 -10.91 48.65
N ARG A 326 -2.99 -10.05 49.54
CA ARG A 326 -2.77 -10.17 50.98
C ARG A 326 -4.10 -9.98 51.70
N ASN A 327 -4.54 -11.08 52.31
CA ASN A 327 -5.45 -11.16 53.44
C ASN A 327 -6.90 -10.66 53.28
N LYS A 328 -7.83 -11.63 53.22
CA LYS A 328 -8.94 -11.84 54.17
C LYS A 328 -9.73 -13.05 53.64
N GLY A 329 -9.70 -14.20 54.30
CA GLY A 329 -10.21 -14.38 55.66
C GLY A 329 -11.61 -14.98 55.53
N GLY A 330 -11.72 -16.29 55.76
CA GLY A 330 -12.94 -17.04 55.53
C GLY A 330 -14.13 -16.57 56.37
N LYS A 331 -15.34 -16.85 55.86
CA LYS A 331 -16.53 -17.06 56.67
C LYS A 331 -17.53 -17.92 55.88
N ASN A 332 -17.66 -19.17 56.32
CA ASN A 332 -18.84 -20.00 56.10
C ASN A 332 -20.07 -19.30 56.72
N LYS A 333 -21.20 -19.28 56.02
CA LYS A 333 -22.52 -19.44 56.65
C LYS A 333 -23.56 -20.01 55.69
N LYS A 334 -24.34 -20.92 56.27
CA LYS A 334 -25.26 -21.91 55.72
C LYS A 334 -26.65 -21.33 55.33
N ASN A 335 -27.29 -22.07 54.42
CA ASN A 335 -28.73 -22.47 54.36
C ASN A 335 -29.86 -21.44 54.21
N SER A 336 -30.68 -21.63 53.16
CA SER A 336 -32.09 -22.06 53.25
C SER A 336 -32.71 -22.16 51.82
N SER A 337 -32.86 -23.36 51.24
CA SER A 337 -34.10 -24.17 51.17
C SER A 337 -35.24 -23.61 50.31
N GLY A 338 -35.58 -24.29 49.20
CA GLY A 338 -36.73 -23.96 48.36
C GLY A 338 -37.09 -24.96 47.25
N LYS A 339 -37.49 -26.18 47.64
CA LYS A 339 -38.41 -27.14 46.97
C LYS A 339 -38.45 -27.31 45.42
N ARG A 340 -38.04 -28.52 45.00
CA ARG A 340 -38.75 -29.54 44.17
C ARG A 340 -39.68 -29.06 43.03
N LYS A 341 -39.44 -29.57 41.81
CA LYS A 341 -40.29 -30.62 41.17
C LYS A 341 -39.64 -31.25 39.93
N ARG A 342 -39.57 -32.59 39.96
CA ARG A 342 -39.36 -33.49 38.82
C ARG A 342 -40.55 -33.42 37.86
N LYS A 343 -40.32 -33.50 36.54
CA LYS A 343 -41.12 -34.37 35.65
C LYS A 343 -40.31 -34.76 34.40
N ARG A 344 -40.64 -35.96 33.91
CA ARG A 344 -39.87 -36.88 33.05
C ARG A 344 -40.22 -36.73 31.56
N ARG A 345 -39.28 -37.22 30.72
CA ARG A 345 -39.44 -37.87 29.38
C ARG A 345 -39.80 -36.92 28.22
N SER A 346 -39.35 -37.11 26.98
CA SER A 346 -39.11 -38.36 26.23
C SER A 346 -38.11 -38.19 25.07
N LYS A 347 -37.67 -39.35 24.54
CA LYS A 347 -36.72 -39.56 23.43
C LYS A 347 -37.29 -39.10 22.08
N GLY A 348 -36.45 -38.48 21.24
CA GLY A 348 -36.65 -38.34 19.80
C GLY A 348 -35.38 -38.67 19.02
N LYS A 349 -35.31 -39.85 18.41
CA LYS A 349 -34.25 -40.28 17.47
C LYS A 349 -34.43 -39.56 16.13
N LYS A 350 -33.37 -38.98 15.53
CA LYS A 350 -33.18 -39.00 14.06
C LYS A 350 -31.70 -39.16 13.69
N LYS A 351 -31.44 -40.23 12.93
CA LYS A 351 -30.14 -40.69 12.42
C LYS A 351 -29.68 -39.84 11.23
N LYS A 352 -28.37 -39.60 11.19
CA LYS A 352 -27.59 -39.11 10.03
C LYS A 352 -27.75 -40.06 8.82
N LYS A 353 -27.97 -39.51 7.62
CA LYS A 353 -27.81 -40.23 6.34
C LYS A 353 -26.75 -39.53 5.49
N PHE A 354 -25.61 -40.21 5.34
CA PHE A 354 -24.59 -40.00 4.32
C PHE A 354 -25.18 -40.23 2.92
N ARG A 355 -24.90 -39.35 1.96
CA ARG A 355 -25.18 -39.56 0.53
C ARG A 355 -23.96 -40.20 -0.16
N LYS A 356 -24.18 -41.34 -0.82
CA LYS A 356 -23.20 -42.06 -1.67
C LYS A 356 -23.24 -41.51 -3.11
N ARG A 357 -22.05 -41.45 -3.73
CA ARG A 357 -21.78 -41.25 -5.17
C ARG A 357 -22.48 -42.33 -6.03
N LYS A 358 -23.15 -41.91 -7.11
CA LYS A 358 -23.65 -42.79 -8.18
C LYS A 358 -22.57 -42.96 -9.26
N LYS A 359 -22.33 -44.22 -9.65
CA LYS A 359 -21.69 -44.62 -10.91
C LYS A 359 -22.79 -44.71 -11.99
N TYR A 360 -22.48 -44.34 -13.23
CA TYR A 360 -23.20 -44.76 -14.42
C TYR A 360 -22.21 -45.23 -15.48
N SER A 361 -22.64 -46.23 -16.25
CA SER A 361 -21.85 -47.09 -17.15
C SER A 361 -22.43 -47.09 -18.57
N GLY A 362 -21.55 -47.07 -19.59
CA GLY A 362 -21.78 -47.50 -20.98
C GLY A 362 -22.48 -46.47 -21.89
N LYS A 363 -22.19 -46.31 -23.19
CA LYS A 363 -21.41 -47.07 -24.20
C LYS A 363 -21.07 -46.16 -25.40
N LYS A 364 -19.86 -46.38 -25.97
CA LYS A 364 -19.40 -46.35 -27.39
C LYS A 364 -20.05 -45.41 -28.43
N SER A 365 -19.21 -44.62 -29.11
CA SER A 365 -19.13 -44.62 -30.58
C SER A 365 -17.71 -44.27 -31.07
N ARG A 366 -17.35 -44.85 -32.23
CA ARG A 366 -16.04 -44.85 -32.90
C ARG A 366 -15.85 -43.61 -33.78
N LYS A 367 -14.62 -43.14 -33.95
CA LYS A 367 -14.04 -42.80 -35.26
C LYS A 367 -12.49 -42.78 -35.19
N LYS A 368 -11.89 -43.55 -36.11
CA LYS A 368 -10.45 -43.60 -36.45
C LYS A 368 -10.14 -42.43 -37.41
N TYR A 369 -8.89 -41.93 -37.42
CA TYR A 369 -8.06 -41.78 -38.63
C TYR A 369 -6.58 -41.61 -38.26
N ASN A 370 -5.72 -42.11 -39.17
CA ASN A 370 -4.26 -42.33 -39.14
C ASN A 370 -3.44 -41.02 -39.14
N LYS A 371 -2.22 -40.87 -38.57
CA LYS A 371 -0.89 -41.53 -38.71
C LYS A 371 -0.01 -40.96 -39.85
N SER A 372 1.07 -40.26 -39.48
CA SER A 372 2.39 -40.15 -40.16
C SER A 372 3.39 -39.51 -39.17
N SER A 373 4.36 -40.22 -38.57
CA SER A 373 5.77 -40.46 -38.97
C SER A 373 6.57 -39.19 -39.31
N SER A 374 7.59 -38.79 -38.54
CA SER A 374 8.98 -39.31 -38.61
C SER A 374 9.80 -38.85 -37.38
N SER A 375 10.64 -39.71 -36.77
CA SER A 375 12.13 -39.69 -36.74
C SER A 375 12.73 -38.31 -36.40
N SER A 376 13.64 -38.06 -35.46
CA SER A 376 14.73 -38.77 -34.75
C SER A 376 15.14 -37.79 -33.63
N ASP A 377 15.48 -38.18 -32.39
CA ASP A 377 16.88 -38.38 -32.00
C ASP A 377 16.95 -38.77 -30.52
N ARG A 378 17.64 -39.87 -30.22
CA ARG A 378 17.96 -40.31 -28.86
C ARG A 378 19.39 -39.88 -28.51
N LYS A 379 19.56 -38.83 -27.71
CA LYS A 379 20.82 -38.57 -26.99
C LYS A 379 20.72 -39.04 -25.53
N LYS A 380 21.36 -40.19 -25.26
CA LYS A 380 21.69 -40.68 -23.91
C LYS A 380 22.75 -39.78 -23.28
N ARG A 381 22.47 -39.12 -22.15
CA ARG A 381 23.49 -38.57 -21.25
C ARG A 381 23.48 -39.31 -19.91
N LYS A 382 24.60 -40.00 -19.64
CA LYS A 382 24.91 -40.74 -18.41
C LYS A 382 25.06 -39.77 -17.23
N ARG A 383 24.27 -39.96 -16.16
CA ARG A 383 24.52 -39.34 -14.84
C ARG A 383 25.50 -40.22 -14.05
N LYS A 384 26.70 -39.70 -13.77
CA LYS A 384 27.66 -40.27 -12.80
C LYS A 384 27.12 -40.04 -11.38
N LYS A 385 26.81 -41.12 -10.67
CA LYS A 385 26.64 -41.15 -9.21
C LYS A 385 28.03 -41.27 -8.57
N LYS A 386 28.45 -40.29 -7.76
CA LYS A 386 29.52 -40.51 -6.78
C LYS A 386 28.88 -41.10 -5.52
N LYS A 387 29.32 -42.31 -5.18
CA LYS A 387 29.15 -42.97 -3.88
C LYS A 387 30.40 -42.62 -3.09
N ASP A 388 30.24 -42.02 -1.92
CA ASP A 388 31.23 -42.16 -0.85
C ASP A 388 30.53 -42.90 0.29
N LYS A 389 30.97 -44.15 0.48
CA LYS A 389 30.79 -44.93 1.69
C LYS A 389 32.06 -44.75 2.50
N ASN A 390 31.94 -44.36 3.75
CA ASN A 390 32.82 -44.86 4.80
C ASN A 390 32.01 -45.01 6.08
N ASN A 391 31.82 -46.27 6.47
CA ASN A 391 31.44 -46.69 7.81
C ASN A 391 32.72 -46.70 8.66
N ASN A 392 32.66 -46.20 9.89
CA ASN A 392 32.98 -47.03 11.05
C ASN A 392 32.53 -46.39 12.37
N SER A 393 31.71 -47.17 13.08
CA SER A 393 31.60 -47.37 14.53
C SER A 393 32.10 -46.27 15.49
N SER A 394 31.24 -45.86 16.42
CA SER A 394 31.32 -46.25 17.83
C SER A 394 30.14 -45.69 18.63
N ASN A 395 29.46 -46.57 19.36
CA ASN A 395 28.53 -46.23 20.43
C ASN A 395 29.26 -45.39 21.49
N ASN A 396 28.69 -44.25 21.86
CA ASN A 396 28.79 -43.74 23.23
C ASN A 396 27.55 -42.90 23.54
N ASN A 397 26.68 -43.49 24.37
CA ASN A 397 25.66 -42.78 25.13
C ASN A 397 26.36 -41.86 26.12
N GLN A 398 26.31 -40.54 25.89
CA GLN A 398 26.43 -39.57 26.97
C GLN A 398 25.35 -38.50 26.83
N ASP A 399 24.55 -38.47 27.88
CA ASP A 399 23.49 -37.54 28.23
C ASP A 399 24.03 -36.10 28.17
N SER A 400 23.58 -35.30 27.20
CA SER A 400 23.84 -33.86 27.17
C SER A 400 22.51 -33.12 27.26
N GLN A 401 22.07 -32.91 28.50
CA GLN A 401 21.02 -31.97 28.83
C GLN A 401 21.37 -30.60 28.22
N ARG A 402 20.66 -30.20 27.16
CA ARG A 402 20.72 -28.83 26.65
C ARG A 402 20.27 -27.88 27.77
N LYS A 403 21.19 -27.06 28.28
CA LYS A 403 20.85 -25.94 29.16
C LYS A 403 19.77 -25.08 28.47
N PRO A 404 18.66 -24.74 29.15
CA PRO A 404 17.65 -23.87 28.56
C PRO A 404 18.30 -22.53 28.21
N LYS A 405 18.05 -22.04 26.99
CA LYS A 405 18.49 -20.71 26.57
C LYS A 405 17.96 -19.68 27.56
N GLN A 406 18.82 -18.80 28.01
CA GLN A 406 18.44 -17.67 28.84
C GLN A 406 17.49 -16.80 28.01
N ILE A 407 16.23 -16.73 28.44
CA ILE A 407 15.24 -15.84 27.84
C ILE A 407 15.65 -14.43 28.25
N THR A 408 16.15 -13.64 27.29
CA THR A 408 16.38 -12.22 27.50
C THR A 408 15.05 -11.58 27.88
N PRO A 409 14.96 -10.79 28.96
CA PRO A 409 13.72 -10.10 29.30
C PRO A 409 13.32 -9.22 28.13
N ARG A 410 12.09 -9.38 27.63
CA ARG A 410 11.52 -8.48 26.63
C ARG A 410 11.49 -7.07 27.22
N THR A 411 11.93 -6.09 26.44
CA THR A 411 11.73 -4.69 26.78
C THR A 411 10.23 -4.35 26.64
N PRO A 412 9.66 -3.46 27.48
CA PRO A 412 8.24 -3.11 27.45
C PRO A 412 7.69 -2.58 26.11
N PHE A 413 8.54 -2.38 25.10
CA PHE A 413 8.19 -1.78 23.82
C PHE A 413 7.98 -2.79 22.67
N ASP A 414 8.16 -4.09 22.92
CA ASP A 414 7.84 -5.17 21.95
C ASP A 414 6.30 -5.32 21.72
N ASP A 415 5.47 -4.56 22.43
CA ASP A 415 4.00 -4.62 22.34
C ASP A 415 3.38 -3.62 21.34
N PHE A 416 4.19 -2.87 20.58
CA PHE A 416 3.68 -2.02 19.49
C PHE A 416 3.38 -2.78 18.19
N ASP A 417 3.86 -4.03 18.05
CA ASP A 417 3.77 -4.82 16.82
C ASP A 417 2.60 -5.82 16.77
N ARG A 418 1.50 -5.54 17.49
CA ARG A 418 0.22 -6.24 17.31
C ARG A 418 -0.97 -5.30 17.35
N PHE A 419 -1.09 -4.44 16.33
CA PHE A 419 -2.32 -3.69 16.06
C PHE A 419 -2.66 -3.65 14.57
#